data_AF-A0A7K6TYS3-F1
#
_entry.id   AF-A0A7K6TYS3-F1
#
_cell.length_a   1.000
_cell.length_b   1.000
_cell.length_c   1.000
_cell.angle_alpha   90.00
_cell.angle_beta   90.00
_cell.angle_gamma   90.00
#
_symmetry.space_group_name_H-M   'P 1'
#
loop_
_entity.id
_entity.type
_entity.pdbx_description
1 polymer ?
#
loop_
_entity_poly.entity_id
_entity_poly.type
_entity_poly.pdbx_seq_one_letter_code
_entity_poly.pdbx_strand_id
1 'polypeptide(L)'
;MEFVWKQKWYLQLGCILILNLVYGNLDHQKETPASLGQIDHQCWEVSSHGLVEMKKLKLADAVIDLWDFMMFLKESPKPKHNELFDDLAQNFWDMYVDCVLSRSHGMGRRQLMPPKYSSTYSHRTLEGNY
;
A
#
# COMPACT_ATOMS: atom_id res chain seq x y z
N MET A 1 -18.34 52.48 -26.34
CA MET A 1 -18.84 51.16 -26.77
C MET A 1 -17.77 50.07 -26.70
N GLU A 2 -16.48 50.40 -26.92
CA GLU A 2 -15.33 49.45 -26.85
C GLU A 2 -15.10 48.77 -25.49
N PHE A 3 -15.40 49.46 -24.38
CA PHE A 3 -15.13 48.96 -23.03
C PHE A 3 -16.02 47.78 -22.62
N VAL A 4 -17.31 47.85 -22.99
CA VAL A 4 -18.30 46.79 -22.73
C VAL A 4 -17.98 45.53 -23.55
N TRP A 5 -17.43 45.72 -24.76
CA TRP A 5 -17.02 44.62 -25.63
C TRP A 5 -15.82 43.88 -25.03
N LYS A 6 -14.77 44.60 -24.64
CA LYS A 6 -13.59 44.03 -23.95
C LYS A 6 -14.00 43.28 -22.67
N GLN A 7 -14.86 43.86 -21.84
CA GLN A 7 -15.33 43.23 -20.61
C GLN A 7 -16.11 41.93 -20.86
N LYS A 8 -16.93 41.89 -21.92
CA LYS A 8 -17.65 40.68 -22.33
C LYS A 8 -16.70 39.59 -22.83
N TRP A 9 -15.64 39.96 -23.56
CA TRP A 9 -14.58 39.03 -23.97
C TRP A 9 -13.79 38.47 -22.80
N TYR A 10 -13.41 39.29 -21.82
CA TYR A 10 -12.73 38.82 -20.60
C TYR A 10 -13.61 37.87 -19.79
N LEU A 11 -14.90 38.15 -19.67
CA LEU A 11 -15.84 37.26 -18.99
C LEU A 11 -15.95 35.91 -19.70
N GLN A 12 -16.06 35.90 -21.03
CA GLN A 12 -16.11 34.67 -21.83
C GLN A 12 -14.82 33.84 -21.71
N LEU A 13 -13.66 34.49 -21.80
CA LEU A 13 -12.36 33.81 -21.62
C LEU A 13 -12.20 33.25 -20.20
N GLY A 14 -12.66 33.99 -19.19
CA GLY A 14 -12.70 33.52 -17.80
C GLY A 14 -13.58 32.28 -17.64
N CYS A 15 -14.79 32.28 -18.23
CA CYS A 15 -15.66 31.11 -18.20
C CYS A 15 -15.04 29.89 -18.88
N ILE A 16 -14.38 30.07 -20.03
CA ILE A 16 -13.70 28.97 -20.74
C ILE A 16 -12.54 28.42 -19.91
N LEU A 17 -11.76 29.28 -19.24
CA LEU A 17 -10.68 28.86 -18.34
C LEU A 17 -11.21 28.06 -17.14
N ILE A 18 -12.30 28.53 -16.51
CA ILE A 18 -12.92 27.83 -15.37
C ILE A 18 -13.49 26.48 -15.82
N LEU A 19 -14.16 26.43 -16.97
CA LEU A 19 -14.70 25.17 -17.51
C LEU A 19 -13.57 24.17 -17.82
N ASN A 20 -12.47 24.60 -18.45
CA ASN A 20 -11.32 23.72 -18.70
C ASN A 20 -10.64 23.28 -17.40
N LEU A 21 -10.53 24.16 -16.40
CA LEU A 21 -9.96 23.84 -15.10
C LEU A 21 -10.81 22.79 -14.36
N VAL A 22 -12.13 22.94 -14.38
CA VAL A 22 -13.07 22.01 -13.75
C VAL A 22 -13.11 20.67 -14.49
N TYR A 23 -13.14 20.69 -15.83
CA TYR A 23 -13.20 19.48 -16.64
C TYR A 23 -11.88 18.69 -16.60
N GLY A 24 -10.73 19.40 -16.66
CA GLY A 24 -9.42 18.77 -16.55
C GLY A 24 -9.16 18.16 -15.17
N ASN A 25 -9.70 18.75 -14.10
CA ASN A 25 -9.64 18.17 -12.74
C ASN A 25 -10.49 16.91 -12.62
N LEU A 26 -11.67 16.88 -13.28
CA LEU A 26 -12.54 15.70 -13.30
C LEU A 26 -11.89 14.50 -14.00
N ASP A 27 -11.17 14.72 -15.11
CA ASP A 27 -10.40 13.67 -15.79
C ASP A 27 -9.21 13.20 -14.94
N HIS A 28 -8.54 14.08 -14.19
CA HIS A 28 -7.52 13.69 -13.21
C HIS A 28 -8.09 12.92 -12.02
N GLN A 29 -9.33 13.20 -11.62
CA GLN A 29 -10.01 12.47 -10.53
C GLN A 29 -10.45 11.06 -10.95
N LYS A 30 -10.52 10.78 -12.26
CA LYS A 30 -10.76 9.44 -12.80
C LYS A 30 -9.54 8.52 -12.69
N GLU A 31 -8.38 9.10 -12.40
CA GLU A 31 -7.18 8.41 -11.92
C GLU A 31 -7.07 8.48 -10.38
N THR A 32 -8.19 8.54 -9.66
CA THR A 32 -8.17 7.99 -8.30
C THR A 32 -7.63 6.57 -8.44
N PRO A 33 -6.50 6.22 -7.80
CA PRO A 33 -5.96 4.87 -7.95
C PRO A 33 -7.05 3.93 -7.48
N ALA A 34 -7.69 3.25 -8.42
CA ALA A 34 -8.83 2.36 -8.21
C ALA A 34 -8.48 1.15 -7.32
N SER A 35 -7.32 1.17 -6.64
CA SER A 35 -6.75 0.06 -5.91
C SER A 35 -6.36 0.40 -4.47
N LEU A 36 -6.56 1.62 -3.95
CA LEU A 36 -6.24 1.86 -2.53
C LEU A 36 -7.28 1.25 -1.58
N GLY A 37 -8.52 1.05 -2.04
CA GLY A 37 -9.61 0.42 -1.27
C GLY A 37 -9.84 -1.06 -1.60
N GLN A 38 -9.25 -1.57 -2.68
CA GLN A 38 -9.39 -2.96 -3.11
C GLN A 38 -8.06 -3.67 -2.92
N ILE A 39 -8.07 -4.82 -2.23
CA ILE A 39 -6.87 -5.64 -2.01
C ILE A 39 -6.31 -6.07 -3.38
N ASP A 40 -5.04 -5.77 -3.65
CA ASP A 40 -4.35 -6.28 -4.83
C ASP A 40 -4.01 -7.76 -4.59
N HIS A 41 -4.80 -8.65 -5.18
CA HIS A 41 -4.67 -10.09 -5.02
C HIS A 41 -3.28 -10.62 -5.42
N GLN A 42 -2.65 -10.01 -6.42
CA GLN A 42 -1.33 -10.45 -6.87
C GLN A 42 -0.26 -10.09 -5.83
N CYS A 43 -0.30 -8.87 -5.30
CA CYS A 43 0.61 -8.46 -4.25
C CYS A 43 0.36 -9.19 -2.94
N TRP A 44 -0.88 -9.52 -2.63
CA TRP A 44 -1.25 -10.35 -1.49
C TRP A 44 -0.62 -11.74 -1.57
N GLU A 45 -0.74 -12.41 -2.72
CA GLU A 45 -0.15 -13.72 -2.99
C GLU A 45 1.39 -13.65 -2.85
N VAL A 46 2.04 -12.75 -3.59
CA VAL A 46 3.50 -12.63 -3.61
C VAL A 46 4.06 -12.35 -2.21
N SER A 47 3.39 -11.49 -1.43
CA SER A 47 3.85 -11.14 -0.07
C SER A 47 3.65 -12.29 0.91
N SER A 48 2.56 -13.06 0.76
CA SER A 48 2.32 -14.26 1.57
C SER A 48 3.40 -15.32 1.32
N HIS A 49 3.67 -15.64 0.06
CA HIS A 49 4.74 -16.57 -0.32
C HIS A 49 6.12 -16.07 0.15
N GLY A 50 6.42 -14.79 -0.05
CA GLY A 50 7.66 -14.17 0.40
C GLY A 50 7.86 -14.28 1.92
N LEU A 51 6.79 -14.11 2.70
CA LEU A 51 6.84 -14.25 4.16
C LEU A 51 7.12 -15.70 4.59
N VAL A 52 6.43 -16.67 3.97
CA VAL A 52 6.62 -18.10 4.27
C VAL A 52 8.06 -18.52 3.99
N GLU A 53 8.63 -18.12 2.85
CA GLU A 53 10.00 -18.40 2.49
C GLU A 53 11.00 -17.72 3.45
N MET A 54 10.81 -16.42 3.73
CA MET A 54 11.69 -15.63 4.59
C MET A 54 11.74 -16.19 6.01
N LYS A 55 10.59 -16.56 6.57
CA LYS A 55 10.46 -17.10 7.94
C LYS A 55 10.64 -18.61 7.99
N LYS A 56 10.85 -19.27 6.84
CA LYS A 56 11.02 -20.73 6.70
C LYS A 56 9.87 -21.51 7.33
N LEU A 57 8.65 -21.01 7.17
CA LEU A 57 7.45 -21.67 7.67
C LEU A 57 7.16 -22.89 6.79
N LYS A 58 6.83 -24.03 7.41
CA LYS A 58 6.51 -25.27 6.68
C LYS A 58 5.00 -25.38 6.48
N LEU A 59 4.49 -24.60 5.53
CA LEU A 59 3.08 -24.53 5.18
C LEU A 59 2.85 -25.17 3.80
N ALA A 60 1.69 -25.77 3.57
CA ALA A 60 1.39 -26.48 2.32
C ALA A 60 0.81 -25.52 1.27
N ASP A 61 -0.18 -24.72 1.68
CA ASP A 61 -0.69 -23.57 0.93
C ASP A 61 -0.18 -22.29 1.61
N ALA A 62 0.73 -21.57 0.95
CA ALA A 62 1.43 -20.44 1.55
C ALA A 62 0.52 -19.25 1.90
N VAL A 63 -0.66 -19.13 1.28
CA VAL A 63 -1.60 -18.05 1.61
C VAL A 63 -2.55 -18.52 2.70
N ILE A 64 -3.34 -19.56 2.43
CA ILE A 64 -4.44 -19.95 3.33
C ILE A 64 -3.86 -20.41 4.67
N ASP A 65 -2.88 -21.31 4.67
CA ASP A 65 -2.32 -21.85 5.92
C ASP A 65 -1.56 -20.78 6.71
N LEU A 66 -0.98 -19.78 6.04
CA LEU A 66 -0.30 -18.66 6.70
C LEU A 66 -1.30 -17.81 7.47
N TRP A 67 -2.42 -17.46 6.85
CA TRP A 67 -3.45 -16.66 7.50
C TRP A 67 -4.12 -17.40 8.65
N ASP A 68 -4.39 -18.70 8.48
CA ASP A 68 -4.90 -19.54 9.58
C ASP A 68 -3.90 -19.59 10.75
N PHE A 69 -2.61 -19.72 10.46
CA PHE A 69 -1.57 -19.68 11.48
C PHE A 69 -1.49 -18.31 12.18
N MET A 70 -1.53 -17.21 11.42
CA MET A 70 -1.54 -15.86 12.00
C MET A 70 -2.78 -15.61 12.87
N MET A 71 -3.96 -16.08 12.44
CA MET A 71 -5.18 -16.01 13.23
C MET A 71 -5.07 -16.81 14.53
N PHE A 72 -4.53 -18.04 14.46
CA PHE A 72 -4.25 -18.84 15.65
C PHE A 72 -3.31 -18.12 16.64
N LEU A 73 -2.27 -17.45 16.15
CA LEU A 73 -1.35 -16.68 17.00
C LEU A 73 -2.07 -15.53 17.71
N LYS A 74 -2.88 -14.77 16.96
CA LYS A 74 -3.64 -13.62 17.45
C LYS A 74 -4.69 -14.00 18.51
N GLU A 75 -5.35 -15.13 18.33
CA GLU A 75 -6.37 -15.61 19.28
C GLU A 75 -5.75 -16.22 20.55
N SER A 76 -4.44 -16.48 20.53
CA SER A 76 -3.78 -17.12 21.65
C SER A 76 -3.64 -16.19 22.86
N PRO A 77 -3.94 -16.65 24.09
CA PRO A 77 -3.77 -15.83 25.30
C PRO A 77 -2.29 -15.67 25.71
N LYS A 78 -1.35 -16.29 24.98
CA LYS A 78 0.07 -16.26 25.32
C LYS A 78 0.72 -15.01 24.74
N PRO A 79 1.37 -14.15 25.54
CA PRO A 79 1.96 -12.89 25.05
C PRO A 79 2.99 -13.13 23.94
N LYS A 80 3.80 -14.19 24.04
CA LYS A 80 4.77 -14.57 23.01
C LYS A 80 4.15 -14.89 21.65
N HIS A 81 2.91 -15.36 21.60
CA HIS A 81 2.24 -15.63 20.32
C HIS A 81 1.81 -14.33 19.65
N ASN A 82 1.36 -13.33 20.43
CA ASN A 82 1.05 -12.01 19.91
C ASN A 82 2.31 -11.30 19.39
N GLU A 83 3.43 -11.38 20.11
CA GLU A 83 4.72 -10.85 19.61
C GLU A 83 5.10 -11.45 18.25
N LEU A 84 4.88 -12.76 18.08
CA LEU A 84 5.13 -13.44 16.80
C LEU A 84 4.13 -13.01 15.72
N PHE A 85 2.85 -12.84 16.07
CA PHE A 85 1.85 -12.30 15.14
C PHE A 85 2.23 -10.91 14.66
N ASP A 86 2.64 -10.02 15.56
CA ASP A 86 3.01 -8.64 15.23
C ASP A 86 4.22 -8.61 14.30
N ASP A 87 5.26 -9.42 14.56
CA ASP A 87 6.42 -9.55 13.68
C ASP A 87 6.02 -10.09 12.30
N LEU A 88 5.19 -11.13 12.22
CA LEU A 88 4.72 -11.67 10.94
C LEU A 88 3.87 -10.66 10.16
N ALA A 89 2.94 -9.99 10.84
CA ALA A 89 2.06 -9.00 10.24
C ALA A 89 2.85 -7.80 9.71
N GLN A 90 3.82 -7.31 10.48
CA GLN A 90 4.67 -6.20 10.04
C GLN A 90 5.45 -6.57 8.77
N ASN A 91 6.14 -7.71 8.77
CA ASN A 91 6.87 -8.17 7.59
C ASN A 91 5.95 -8.38 6.38
N PHE A 92 4.74 -8.93 6.58
CA PHE A 92 3.74 -9.07 5.52
C PHE A 92 3.37 -7.73 4.90
N TRP A 93 2.97 -6.76 5.73
CA TRP A 93 2.50 -5.46 5.27
C TRP A 93 3.60 -4.66 4.58
N ASP A 94 4.83 -4.73 5.09
CA ASP A 94 5.98 -4.11 4.46
C ASP A 94 6.18 -4.65 3.03
N MET A 95 6.15 -5.97 2.84
CA MET A 95 6.24 -6.59 1.51
C MET A 95 5.04 -6.25 0.61
N TYR A 96 3.83 -6.23 1.16
CA TYR A 96 2.61 -5.92 0.42
C TYR A 96 2.61 -4.49 -0.11
N VAL A 97 2.96 -3.51 0.74
CA VAL A 97 3.04 -2.10 0.37
C VAL A 97 4.13 -1.89 -0.68
N ASP A 98 5.30 -2.49 -0.51
CA ASP A 98 6.38 -2.43 -1.51
C ASP A 98 5.94 -2.97 -2.88
N CYS A 99 5.18 -4.08 -2.89
CA CYS A 99 4.63 -4.63 -4.12
C CYS A 99 3.63 -3.70 -4.80
N VAL A 100 2.66 -3.17 -4.04
CA VAL A 100 1.63 -2.28 -4.57
C VAL A 100 2.28 -1.02 -5.15
N LEU A 101 3.20 -0.39 -4.42
CA LEU A 101 3.92 0.80 -4.88
C LEU A 101 4.75 0.51 -6.14
N SER A 102 5.52 -0.58 -6.15
CA SER A 102 6.34 -0.97 -7.31
C SER A 102 5.51 -1.17 -8.58
N ARG A 103 4.32 -1.77 -8.43
CA ARG A 103 3.37 -2.01 -9.53
C ARG A 103 2.79 -0.69 -10.05
N SER A 104 2.40 0.23 -9.17
CA SER A 104 1.87 1.55 -9.54
C SER A 104 2.88 2.41 -10.31
N HIS A 105 4.18 2.28 -10.03
CA HIS A 105 5.23 3.00 -10.73
C HIS A 105 5.66 2.36 -12.07
N GLY A 106 4.95 1.34 -12.56
CA GLY A 106 5.29 0.65 -13.81
C GLY A 106 6.58 -0.18 -13.72
N MET A 107 7.12 -0.36 -12.52
CA MET A 107 8.28 -1.21 -12.24
C MET A 107 7.89 -2.69 -12.05
N GLY A 108 6.63 -3.01 -12.37
CA GLY A 108 6.04 -4.34 -12.28
C GLY A 108 6.95 -5.39 -12.90
N ARG A 109 7.43 -6.29 -12.04
CA ARG A 109 8.30 -7.46 -12.30
C ARG A 109 9.78 -7.33 -12.04
N ARG A 110 10.27 -6.27 -11.36
CA ARG A 110 11.48 -6.52 -10.57
C ARG A 110 11.07 -7.52 -9.51
N GLN A 111 11.64 -8.74 -9.56
CA GLN A 111 11.59 -9.68 -8.44
C GLN A 111 11.86 -8.82 -7.20
N LEU A 112 10.86 -8.66 -6.34
CA LEU A 112 11.05 -8.03 -5.04
C LEU A 112 11.98 -8.99 -4.33
N MET A 113 13.28 -8.80 -4.53
CA MET A 113 14.30 -9.52 -3.80
C MET A 113 13.89 -9.28 -2.35
N PRO A 114 13.60 -10.34 -1.57
CA PRO A 114 13.15 -10.15 -0.20
C PRO A 114 14.15 -9.18 0.41
N PRO A 115 13.69 -8.02 0.91
CA PRO A 115 14.61 -7.10 1.51
C PRO A 115 15.38 -7.91 2.54
N LYS A 116 16.68 -7.67 2.66
CA LYS A 116 17.40 -8.14 3.83
C LYS A 116 16.80 -7.39 5.03
N TYR A 117 15.59 -7.75 5.45
CA TYR A 117 15.01 -7.49 6.74
C TYR A 117 15.85 -8.31 7.71
N SER A 118 17.08 -7.86 7.89
CA SER A 118 17.84 -8.15 9.08
C SER A 118 16.93 -7.78 10.23
N SER A 119 16.82 -8.70 11.19
CA SER A 119 16.08 -8.64 12.45
C SER A 119 16.31 -7.37 13.32
N THR A 120 16.96 -6.34 12.78
CA THR A 120 17.44 -5.14 13.45
C THR A 120 16.32 -4.16 13.81
N TYR A 121 15.11 -4.28 13.25
CA TYR A 121 14.01 -3.39 13.66
C TYR A 121 13.39 -3.75 15.02
N SER A 122 13.77 -4.88 15.62
CA SER A 122 13.24 -5.33 16.92
C SER A 122 13.91 -4.66 18.14
N HIS A 123 14.94 -3.82 17.96
CA HIS A 123 15.70 -3.27 19.10
C HIS A 123 15.63 -1.75 19.28
N ARG A 124 14.51 -1.11 18.90
CA ARG A 124 14.35 0.33 19.13
C ARG A 124 13.00 0.72 19.73
N THR A 125 12.58 0.06 20.81
CA THR A 125 11.55 0.64 21.71
C THR A 125 11.53 0.14 23.17
N LEU A 126 12.57 -0.57 23.65
CA LEU A 126 12.74 -0.85 25.09
C LEU A 126 14.06 -0.30 25.63
N GLU A 127 14.31 0.99 25.38
CA GLU A 127 15.19 1.80 26.24
C GLU A 127 14.47 3.12 26.56
N GLY A 128 13.43 3.01 27.37
CA GLY A 128 12.86 4.12 28.11
C GLY A 128 13.19 3.93 29.58
N ASN A 129 14.31 4.49 30.02
CA ASN A 129 14.61 4.69 31.44
C ASN A 129 13.49 5.51 32.09
N TYR A 130 12.90 4.95 33.15
CA TYR A 130 12.54 5.53 34.47
C TYR A 130 11.38 4.76 35.10
#